data_AF-A0A660NEH5-F1
#
_entry.id   AF-A0A660NEH5-F1
#
_cell.length_a   1.000
_cell.length_b   1.000
_cell.length_c   1.000
_cell.angle_alpha   90.00
_cell.angle_beta   90.00
_cell.angle_gamma   90.00
#
_symmetry.space_group_name_H-M   'P 1'
#
loop_
_entity.id
_entity.type
_entity.pdbx_description
1 polymer ?
#
loop_
_entity_poly.entity_id
_entity_poly.type
_entity_poly.pdbx_seq_one_letter_code
_entity_poly.pdbx_strand_id
1 'polypeptide(L)'
;MQVSRGPLLERHSMKKRLIWQRQLKSMNKSEQKKYRWAELKKLSDGLLPVVVQDDESNQVLMVAYMNEEAWNKTLETGTMTYYSRSRKELWVKGATSGHYQYVKSLYLDCDYDTLLAKVEQVGAACHTGSRSCFFHQVEK
;
A
#
# COMPACT_ATOMS: atom_id res chain seq x y z
N MET A 1 9.93 46.53 -29.10
CA MET A 1 9.00 45.40 -29.36
C MET A 1 9.77 44.10 -29.32
N GLN A 2 9.67 43.35 -28.23
CA GLN A 2 10.04 41.93 -28.17
C GLN A 2 9.00 41.23 -27.29
N VAL A 3 8.29 40.29 -27.90
CA VAL A 3 7.27 39.47 -27.25
C VAL A 3 7.93 38.14 -26.93
N SER A 4 8.27 37.88 -25.66
CA SER A 4 8.68 36.54 -25.22
C SER A 4 7.47 35.81 -24.65
N ARG A 5 7.09 34.74 -25.37
CA ARG A 5 5.96 33.85 -25.08
C ARG A 5 6.30 33.00 -23.86
N GLY A 6 5.45 33.03 -22.83
CA GLY A 6 5.56 32.15 -21.67
C GLY A 6 5.25 30.68 -22.03
N PRO A 7 5.81 29.69 -21.29
CA PRO A 7 5.62 28.27 -21.61
C PRO A 7 4.16 27.83 -21.38
N LEU A 8 3.56 27.28 -22.42
CA LEU A 8 2.18 26.79 -22.51
C LEU A 8 1.99 25.38 -21.89
N LEU A 9 2.83 24.98 -20.92
CA LEU A 9 2.89 23.61 -20.39
C LEU A 9 2.45 23.45 -18.93
N GLU A 10 1.76 24.43 -18.37
CA GLU A 10 1.35 24.39 -16.94
C GLU A 10 -0.18 24.44 -16.72
N ARG A 11 -0.98 24.22 -17.77
CA ARG A 11 -2.45 24.33 -17.68
C ARG A 11 -3.21 23.00 -17.77
N HIS A 12 -2.55 21.90 -18.15
CA HIS A 12 -3.17 20.58 -18.24
C HIS A 12 -3.10 19.76 -16.92
N SER A 13 -2.13 20.06 -16.04
CA SER A 13 -1.96 19.36 -14.75
C SER A 13 -2.96 19.84 -13.68
N MET A 14 -3.23 21.16 -13.63
CA MET A 14 -4.12 21.72 -12.61
C MET A 14 -5.59 21.33 -12.79
N LYS A 15 -6.09 21.15 -14.01
CA LYS A 15 -7.49 20.74 -14.25
C LYS A 15 -7.75 19.29 -13.84
N LYS A 16 -6.83 18.36 -14.10
CA LYS A 16 -6.93 16.97 -13.60
C LYS A 16 -6.90 16.92 -12.08
N ARG A 17 -6.03 17.72 -11.44
CA ARG A 17 -5.94 17.83 -9.98
C ARG A 17 -7.20 18.44 -9.35
N LEU A 18 -7.82 19.44 -9.99
CA LEU A 18 -9.09 20.05 -9.53
C LEU A 18 -10.29 19.11 -9.70
N ILE A 19 -10.35 18.36 -10.81
CA ILE A 19 -11.42 17.39 -11.05
C ILE A 19 -11.30 16.23 -10.05
N TRP A 20 -10.08 15.72 -9.81
CA TRP A 20 -9.82 14.70 -8.80
C TRP A 20 -10.17 15.19 -7.38
N GLN A 21 -9.80 16.43 -7.02
CA GLN A 21 -10.19 17.03 -5.75
C GLN A 21 -11.69 17.29 -5.61
N ARG A 22 -12.42 17.55 -6.71
CA ARG A 22 -13.88 17.68 -6.71
C ARG A 22 -14.56 16.32 -6.58
N GLN A 23 -14.03 15.29 -7.24
CA GLN A 23 -14.56 13.93 -7.23
C GLN A 23 -14.35 13.26 -5.86
N LEU A 24 -13.23 13.54 -5.19
CA LEU A 24 -13.02 13.18 -3.78
C LEU A 24 -13.95 13.93 -2.81
N LYS A 25 -14.31 15.18 -3.11
CA LYS A 25 -15.25 15.97 -2.31
C LYS A 25 -16.72 15.58 -2.52
N SER A 26 -17.04 14.86 -3.59
CA SER A 26 -18.40 14.37 -3.88
C SER A 26 -18.63 12.91 -3.49
N MET A 27 -17.61 12.22 -2.97
CA MET A 27 -17.76 10.88 -2.39
C MET A 27 -18.12 11.03 -0.91
N ASN A 28 -19.31 10.56 -0.53
CA ASN A 28 -19.82 10.58 0.83
C ASN A 28 -18.75 10.15 1.84
N LYS A 29 -18.28 11.10 2.65
CA LYS A 29 -17.34 10.87 3.77
C LYS A 29 -17.96 10.00 4.88
N SER A 30 -19.25 9.65 4.76
CA SER A 30 -20.08 9.03 5.79
C SER A 30 -20.24 7.51 5.69
N GLU A 31 -19.68 6.82 4.69
CA GLU A 31 -19.90 5.37 4.50
C GLU A 31 -18.64 4.50 4.53
N GLN A 32 -17.45 5.07 4.76
CA GLN A 32 -16.25 4.26 5.00
C GLN A 32 -16.21 3.81 6.46
N LYS A 33 -16.76 2.61 6.72
CA LYS A 33 -16.55 1.91 7.98
C LYS A 33 -15.04 1.74 8.21
N LYS A 34 -14.52 2.42 9.23
CA LYS A 34 -13.11 2.34 9.62
C LYS A 34 -12.94 1.17 10.60
N TYR A 35 -12.45 0.03 10.11
CA TYR A 35 -12.16 -1.13 10.95
C TYR A 35 -11.01 -0.84 11.92
N ARG A 36 -11.15 -1.31 13.17
CA ARG A 36 -10.15 -1.21 14.24
C ARG A 36 -9.44 -2.55 14.41
N TRP A 37 -8.19 -2.51 14.87
CA TRP A 37 -7.39 -3.72 15.15
C TRP A 37 -8.09 -4.75 16.05
N ALA A 38 -8.87 -4.28 17.03
CA ALA A 38 -9.64 -5.11 17.94
C ALA A 38 -10.71 -5.97 17.25
N GLU A 39 -11.22 -5.53 16.09
CA GLU A 39 -12.27 -6.22 15.32
C GLU A 39 -11.70 -7.32 14.41
N LEU A 40 -10.39 -7.34 14.18
CA LEU A 40 -9.74 -8.29 13.29
C LEU A 40 -9.56 -9.64 13.99
N LYS A 41 -9.71 -10.71 13.23
CA LYS A 41 -9.29 -12.05 13.65
C LYS A 41 -7.79 -12.17 13.36
N LYS A 42 -7.02 -12.52 14.38
CA LYS A 42 -5.58 -12.74 14.23
C LYS A 42 -5.31 -14.23 14.29
N LEU A 43 -4.18 -14.63 13.73
CA LEU A 43 -3.65 -15.97 13.94
C LEU A 43 -3.34 -16.20 15.43
N SER A 44 -3.04 -17.44 15.80
CA SER A 44 -2.72 -17.81 17.19
C SER A 44 -1.51 -17.08 17.78
N ASP A 45 -0.63 -16.54 16.92
CA ASP A 45 0.52 -15.71 17.31
C ASP A 45 0.18 -14.22 17.46
N GLY A 46 -1.09 -13.84 17.29
CA GLY A 46 -1.55 -12.46 17.39
C GLY A 46 -1.26 -11.61 16.15
N LEU A 47 -0.90 -12.23 15.02
CA LEU A 47 -0.56 -11.53 13.79
C LEU A 47 -1.66 -11.62 12.73
N LEU A 48 -1.73 -10.58 11.90
CA LEU A 48 -2.60 -10.49 10.74
C LEU A 48 -1.77 -10.78 9.46
N PRO A 49 -2.10 -11.82 8.68
CA PRO A 49 -1.59 -12.02 7.33
C PRO A 49 -1.88 -10.82 6.43
N VAL A 50 -0.90 -10.45 5.60
CA VAL A 50 -1.02 -9.38 4.62
C VAL A 50 -0.57 -9.88 3.27
N VAL A 51 -1.49 -9.91 2.30
CA VAL A 51 -1.20 -10.09 0.88
C VAL A 51 -0.95 -8.71 0.28
N VAL A 52 0.21 -8.53 -0.35
CA VAL A 52 0.59 -7.26 -0.96
C VAL A 52 0.48 -7.41 -2.46
N GLN A 53 -0.33 -6.56 -3.07
CA GLN A 53 -0.57 -6.56 -4.50
C GLN A 53 -0.23 -5.20 -5.09
N ASP A 54 0.38 -5.20 -6.26
CA ASP A 54 0.59 -4.00 -7.04
C ASP A 54 -0.74 -3.37 -7.44
N ASP A 55 -0.88 -2.06 -7.26
CA ASP A 55 -2.13 -1.36 -7.54
C ASP A 55 -2.48 -1.35 -9.04
N GLU A 56 -1.48 -1.15 -9.90
CA GLU A 56 -1.67 -1.01 -11.35
C GLU A 56 -1.76 -2.36 -12.06
N SER A 57 -0.80 -3.25 -11.80
CA SER A 57 -0.69 -4.52 -12.54
C SER A 57 -1.49 -5.68 -11.94
N ASN A 58 -2.02 -5.52 -10.71
CA ASN A 58 -2.62 -6.60 -9.92
C ASN A 58 -1.67 -7.79 -9.64
N GLN A 59 -0.37 -7.64 -9.88
CA GLN A 59 0.60 -8.69 -9.54
C GLN A 59 0.70 -8.82 -8.01
N VAL A 60 0.60 -10.04 -7.49
CA VAL A 60 0.92 -10.31 -6.08
C VAL A 60 2.43 -10.16 -5.89
N LEU A 61 2.83 -9.30 -4.97
CA LEU A 61 4.23 -8.91 -4.75
C LEU A 61 4.87 -9.72 -3.64
N MET A 62 4.19 -9.87 -2.50
CA MET A 62 4.70 -10.59 -1.35
C MET A 62 3.59 -10.90 -0.35
N VAL A 63 3.90 -11.76 0.61
CA VAL A 63 3.11 -11.97 1.83
C VAL A 63 3.96 -11.58 3.03
N ALA A 64 3.34 -10.90 3.99
CA ALA A 64 3.95 -10.56 5.27
C ALA A 64 2.90 -10.60 6.39
N TYR A 65 3.29 -10.13 7.57
CA TYR A 65 2.45 -10.14 8.77
C TYR A 65 2.50 -8.78 9.44
N MET A 66 1.41 -8.39 10.09
CA MET A 66 1.32 -7.19 10.92
C MET A 66 0.92 -7.58 12.35
N ASN A 67 1.52 -6.90 13.33
CA ASN A 67 0.93 -6.75 14.66
C ASN A 67 0.16 -5.41 14.71
N GLU A 68 -0.41 -5.07 15.88
CA GLU A 68 -1.17 -3.82 16.06
C GLU A 68 -0.35 -2.56 15.74
N GLU A 69 0.92 -2.55 16.14
CA GLU A 69 1.81 -1.41 15.93
C GLU A 69 2.12 -1.20 14.44
N ALA A 70 2.38 -2.29 13.71
CA ALA A 70 2.58 -2.26 12.25
C ALA A 70 1.34 -1.77 11.51
N TRP A 71 0.16 -2.23 11.93
CA TRP A 71 -1.14 -1.79 11.41
C TRP A 71 -1.33 -0.28 11.60
N ASN A 72 -1.17 0.20 12.83
CA ASN A 72 -1.35 1.62 13.16
C ASN A 72 -0.36 2.51 12.40
N LYS A 73 0.91 2.11 12.34
CA LYS A 73 1.95 2.86 11.61
C LYS A 73 1.70 2.89 10.11
N THR A 74 1.18 1.81 9.53
CA THR A 74 0.80 1.77 8.11
C THR A 74 -0.35 2.74 7.82
N LEU A 75 -1.39 2.75 8.66
CA LEU A 75 -2.52 3.67 8.50
C LEU A 75 -2.14 5.13 8.71
N GLU A 76 -1.21 5.41 9.63
CA GLU A 76 -0.73 6.77 9.92
C GLU A 76 0.15 7.31 8.78
N THR A 77 1.12 6.52 8.32
CA THR A 77 2.17 6.99 7.40
C THR A 77 1.83 6.79 5.93
N GLY A 78 0.84 5.94 5.62
CA GLY A 78 0.57 5.52 4.24
C GLY A 78 1.69 4.69 3.61
N THR A 79 2.65 4.21 4.40
CA THR A 79 3.78 3.37 3.97
C THR A 79 3.69 2.02 4.66
N MET A 80 3.88 0.93 3.91
CA MET A 80 3.77 -0.41 4.47
C MET A 80 4.80 -0.67 5.57
N THR A 81 4.31 -0.96 6.77
CA THR A 81 5.09 -1.43 7.92
C THR A 81 4.64 -2.85 8.26
N TYR A 82 5.60 -3.74 8.51
CA TYR A 82 5.33 -5.13 8.84
C TYR A 82 6.01 -5.53 10.15
N TYR A 83 5.63 -6.70 10.67
CA TYR A 83 6.25 -7.32 11.83
C TYR A 83 7.00 -8.59 11.44
N SER A 84 8.28 -8.66 11.79
CA SER A 84 9.12 -9.84 11.55
C SER A 84 8.91 -10.87 12.64
N ARG A 85 8.37 -12.03 12.27
CA ARG A 85 8.20 -13.16 13.19
C ARG A 85 9.53 -13.69 13.71
N SER A 86 10.57 -13.70 12.87
CA SER A 86 11.89 -14.20 13.25
C SER A 86 12.70 -13.19 14.06
N ARG A 87 12.69 -11.91 13.66
CA ARG A 87 13.42 -10.84 14.36
C ARG A 87 12.65 -10.22 15.51
N LYS A 88 11.35 -10.52 15.62
CA LYS A 88 10.41 -9.99 16.62
C LYS A 88 10.38 -8.46 16.68
N GLU A 89 10.50 -7.81 15.53
CA GLU A 89 10.61 -6.35 15.41
C GLU A 89 9.75 -5.82 14.24
N LEU A 90 9.43 -4.53 14.29
CA LEU A 90 8.85 -3.81 13.17
C LEU A 90 9.88 -3.55 12.07
N TRP A 91 9.42 -3.57 10.81
CA TRP A 91 10.21 -3.04 9.70
C TRP A 91 9.33 -2.23 8.74
N VAL A 92 9.80 -1.05 8.36
CA VAL A 92 9.19 -0.25 7.28
C VAL A 92 9.77 -0.72 5.96
N LYS A 93 8.93 -1.19 5.04
CA LYS A 93 9.40 -1.73 3.75
C LYS A 93 10.06 -0.62 2.94
N GLY A 94 11.32 -0.86 2.57
CA GLY A 94 12.13 0.10 1.81
C GLY A 94 12.99 1.02 2.66
N ALA A 95 12.89 1.01 3.99
CA ALA A 95 13.68 1.90 4.85
C ALA A 95 15.19 1.75 4.64
N THR A 96 15.67 0.53 4.41
CA THR A 96 17.10 0.25 4.14
C THR A 96 17.42 0.29 2.65
N SER A 97 16.52 -0.18 1.78
CA SER A 97 16.82 -0.39 0.35
C SER A 97 16.34 0.73 -0.58
N GLY A 98 15.55 1.69 -0.09
CA GLY A 98 14.82 2.66 -0.90
C GLY A 98 13.60 2.10 -1.65
N HIS A 99 13.36 0.78 -1.60
CA HIS A 99 12.27 0.13 -2.33
C HIS A 99 10.95 0.14 -1.53
N TYR A 100 10.37 1.33 -1.39
CA TYR A 100 9.15 1.57 -0.61
C TYR A 100 7.89 0.97 -1.22
N GLN A 101 6.87 0.78 -0.37
CA GLN A 101 5.51 0.43 -0.74
C GLN A 101 4.56 1.47 -0.16
N TYR A 102 3.93 2.26 -1.02
CA TYR A 102 2.96 3.28 -0.63
C TYR A 102 1.55 2.74 -0.77
N VAL A 103 0.75 2.84 0.30
CA VAL A 103 -0.62 2.35 0.35
C VAL A 103 -1.50 3.12 -0.62
N LYS A 104 -2.23 2.41 -1.48
CA LYS A 104 -3.29 2.96 -2.33
C LYS A 104 -4.66 2.62 -1.80
N SER A 105 -4.86 1.37 -1.41
CA SER A 105 -6.09 0.91 -0.76
C SER A 105 -5.83 -0.35 0.08
N LEU A 106 -6.69 -0.58 1.06
CA LEU A 106 -6.62 -1.68 2.01
C LEU A 106 -8.00 -2.35 2.07
N TYR A 107 -8.02 -3.68 1.97
CA TYR A 107 -9.23 -4.47 2.04
C TYR A 107 -9.04 -5.60 3.04
N LEU A 108 -10.02 -5.80 3.91
CA LEU A 108 -10.13 -7.04 4.67
C LEU A 108 -10.90 -8.06 3.84
N ASP A 109 -10.59 -9.33 4.02
CA ASP A 109 -11.40 -10.41 3.46
C ASP A 109 -12.75 -10.57 4.19
N CYS A 110 -13.51 -11.59 3.81
CA CYS A 110 -14.92 -11.70 4.22
C CYS A 110 -15.11 -11.96 5.71
N ASP A 111 -14.11 -12.49 6.40
CA ASP A 111 -14.19 -12.86 7.79
C ASP A 111 -13.14 -12.17 8.68
N TYR A 112 -12.43 -11.19 8.10
CA TYR A 112 -11.55 -10.22 8.74
C TYR A 112 -10.28 -10.81 9.34
N ASP A 113 -9.79 -11.89 8.76
CA ASP A 113 -8.56 -12.53 9.21
C ASP A 113 -7.34 -12.23 8.33
N THR A 114 -7.55 -11.63 7.15
CA THR A 114 -6.47 -11.33 6.21
C THR A 114 -6.64 -9.95 5.57
N LEU A 115 -5.53 -9.24 5.42
CA LEU A 115 -5.49 -7.95 4.74
C LEU A 115 -4.94 -8.09 3.31
N LEU A 116 -5.66 -7.58 2.32
CA LEU A 116 -5.13 -7.25 1.00
C LEU A 116 -4.71 -5.78 0.98
N ALA A 117 -3.41 -5.53 0.77
CA ALA A 117 -2.85 -4.21 0.58
C ALA A 117 -2.51 -3.96 -0.88
N LYS A 118 -3.21 -3.01 -1.50
CA LYS A 118 -2.88 -2.49 -2.83
C LYS A 118 -1.86 -1.36 -2.68
N VAL A 119 -0.72 -1.51 -3.33
CA VAL A 119 0.42 -0.59 -3.15
C VAL A 119 0.99 -0.10 -4.47
N GLU A 120 1.50 1.13 -4.46
CA GLU A 120 2.51 1.57 -5.42
C GLU A 120 3.88 1.15 -4.88
N GLN A 121 4.53 0.23 -5.60
CA GLN A 121 5.85 -0.27 -5.23
C GLN A 121 6.94 0.48 -6.00
N VAL A 122 7.87 1.06 -5.25
CA VAL A 122 9.11 1.63 -5.77
C VAL A 122 10.17 0.54 -5.85
N GLY A 123 10.79 0.36 -7.02
CA GLY A 123 11.84 -0.65 -7.20
C GLY A 123 11.35 -2.09 -6.97
N ALA A 124 12.20 -2.92 -6.35
CA ALA A 124 11.91 -4.33 -6.12
C ALA A 124 11.18 -4.60 -4.79
N ALA A 125 10.12 -5.42 -4.82
CA ALA A 125 9.50 -5.92 -3.59
C ALA A 125 10.40 -6.96 -2.89
N CYS A 126 11.10 -7.78 -3.68
CA CYS A 126 11.94 -8.86 -3.17
C CYS A 126 13.39 -8.39 -2.92
N HIS A 127 14.05 -9.00 -1.94
CA HIS A 127 15.47 -8.76 -1.63
C HIS A 127 16.42 -9.28 -2.73
N THR A 128 15.94 -10.13 -3.64
CA THR A 128 16.71 -10.62 -4.80
C THR A 128 16.80 -9.61 -5.93
N GLY A 129 16.09 -8.48 -5.84
CA GLY A 129 15.90 -7.53 -6.93
C GLY A 129 14.68 -7.83 -7.81
N SER A 130 13.99 -8.96 -7.62
CA SER A 130 12.77 -9.28 -8.35
C SER A 130 11.59 -8.39 -7.95
N ARG A 131 10.71 -8.10 -8.91
CA ARG A 131 9.52 -7.27 -8.67
C ARG A 131 8.54 -7.90 -7.68
N SER A 132 8.37 -9.22 -7.75
CA SER A 132 7.57 -10.04 -6.84
C SER A 132 8.46 -11.10 -6.18
N CYS A 133 8.06 -11.61 -5.02
CA CYS A 133 8.64 -12.80 -4.38
C CYS A 133 8.18 -14.11 -5.06
N PHE A 134 7.09 -14.08 -5.84
CA PHE A 134 6.48 -15.24 -6.47
C PHE A 134 6.99 -15.46 -7.89
N PHE A 135 8.27 -15.78 -8.03
CA PHE A 135 8.92 -16.00 -9.35
C PHE A 135 9.33 -17.45 -9.62
N HIS A 136 9.12 -18.36 -8.67
CA HIS A 136 9.29 -19.79 -8.89
C HIS A 136 7.94 -20.43 -9.18
N GLN A 137 7.86 -21.20 -10.26
CA GLN A 137 6.66 -21.93 -10.65
C GLN A 137 6.74 -23.37 -10.11
N VAL A 138 5.60 -23.90 -9.67
CA VAL A 138 5.42 -25.31 -9.32
C VAL A 138 4.65 -25.98 -10.46
N GLU A 139 5.04 -27.20 -10.83
CA GLU A 139 4.32 -28.01 -11.83
C GLU A 139 2.95 -28.45 -11.27
N LYS A 140 1.96 -28.57 -12.17
CA LYS A 140 0.57 -28.89 -11.83
C LYS A 140 0.25 -30.35 -12.10
#